data_AF-A0A134CJI3-F1
#
_entry.id   AF-A0A134CJI3-F1
#
_cell.length_a   1.000
_cell.length_b   1.000
_cell.length_c   1.000
_cell.angle_alpha   90.00
_cell.angle_beta   90.00
_cell.angle_gamma   90.00
#
_symmetry.space_group_name_H-M   'P 1'
#
loop_
_entity.id
_entity.type
_entity.pdbx_description
1 polymer ?
#
loop_
_entity_poly.entity_id
_entity_poly.type
_entity_poly.pdbx_seq_one_letter_code
_entity_poly.pdbx_strand_id
1 'polypeptide(L)' 'MMYLTMVPIYGYMVRAGKYVIDKKDAKDGQKIVPECYAAYVCDWLVEHDDMSESGKK' A
#
# COMPACT_ATOMS: atom_id res chain seq x y z
N MET A 1 11.36 16.17 8.20
CA MET A 1 9.95 16.15 7.79
C MET A 1 9.85 15.31 6.52
N MET A 2 9.75 13.98 6.67
CA MET A 2 9.81 13.05 5.54
C MET A 2 8.43 12.93 4.86
N TYR A 3 8.41 12.72 3.55
CA TYR A 3 7.27 12.89 2.66
C TYR A 3 6.08 11.93 2.91
N LEU A 4 5.27 12.20 3.95
CA LEU A 4 4.03 11.46 4.24
C LEU A 4 3.00 11.52 3.11
N THR A 5 3.14 12.47 2.17
CA THR A 5 2.31 12.55 0.96
C THR A 5 2.45 11.33 0.05
N MET A 6 3.54 10.57 0.15
CA MET A 6 3.76 9.36 -0.66
C MET A 6 3.07 8.11 -0.10
N VAL A 7 2.72 8.10 1.19
CA VAL A 7 2.09 6.95 1.86
C VAL A 7 0.78 6.53 1.19
N PRO A 8 -0.21 7.42 0.99
CA PRO A 8 -1.45 7.03 0.32
C PRO A 8 -1.21 6.60 -1.13
N ILE A 9 -0.25 7.20 -1.84
CA ILE A 9 0.09 6.84 -3.22
C ILE A 9 0.56 5.38 -3.30
N TYR A 10 1.51 5.00 -2.45
CA TYR A 10 1.97 3.61 -2.39
C TYR A 10 0.87 2.67 -1.92
N GLY A 11 0.04 3.07 -0.94
CA GLY A 11 -1.12 2.29 -0.50
C GLY A 11 -2.10 1.99 -1.64
N TYR A 12 -2.48 2.99 -2.44
CA TYR A 12 -3.32 2.78 -3.63
C TYR A 12 -2.65 1.88 -4.67
N MET A 13 -1.34 2.01 -4.87
CA MET A 13 -0.60 1.16 -5.80
C MET A 13 -0.51 -0.30 -5.34
N VAL A 14 -0.41 -0.53 -4.04
CA VAL A 14 -0.46 -1.87 -3.43
C VAL A 14 -1.86 -2.47 -3.61
N ARG A 15 -2.91 -1.69 -3.34
CA ARG A 15 -4.30 -2.11 -3.56
C ARG A 15 -4.62 -2.40 -5.03
N ALA A 16 -4.00 -1.68 -5.95
CA ALA A 16 -4.09 -1.94 -7.39
C ALA A 16 -3.29 -3.16 -7.85
N GLY A 17 -2.57 -3.84 -6.95
CA GLY A 17 -1.72 -4.98 -7.26
C GLY A 17 -0.49 -4.62 -8.12
N LYS A 18 -0.15 -3.34 -8.25
CA LYS A 18 1.08 -2.91 -8.97
C LYS A 18 2.30 -2.92 -8.07
N TYR A 19 2.08 -2.73 -6.77
CA TYR A 19 3.12 -2.75 -5.76
C TYR A 19 2.83 -3.80 -4.69
N VAL A 20 3.87 -4.22 -3.98
CA VAL A 20 3.80 -5.13 -2.84
C VAL A 20 4.60 -4.57 -1.67
N ILE A 21 4.14 -4.86 -0.45
CA ILE A 21 4.82 -4.47 0.77
C ILE A 21 6.02 -5.39 1.02
N ASP A 22 5.84 -6.70 0.80
CA ASP A 22 6.89 -7.69 0.97
C ASP A 22 7.38 -8.22 -0.39
N LYS A 23 8.70 -8.41 -0.49
CA LYS A 23 9.33 -8.96 -1.70
C LYS A 23 8.90 -10.40 -1.98
N LYS A 24 8.48 -11.16 -0.97
CA LYS A 24 8.01 -12.55 -1.09
C LYS A 24 6.68 -12.65 -1.84
N ASP A 25 5.86 -11.61 -1.77
CA ASP A 25 4.59 -11.52 -2.49
C ASP A 25 4.73 -10.92 -3.90
N ALA A 26 5.93 -10.45 -4.26
CA ALA A 26 6.18 -9.86 -5.57
C ALA A 26 6.06 -10.93 -6.68
N LYS A 27 5.06 -10.79 -7.54
CA LYS A 27 4.97 -11.49 -8.82
C LYS A 27 5.65 -10.67 -9.92
N ASP A 28 5.93 -11.34 -11.04
CA ASP A 28 6.60 -10.75 -12.20
C ASP A 28 5.85 -9.48 -12.67
N GLY A 29 6.55 -8.34 -12.67
CA GLY A 29 5.99 -7.03 -13.02
C GLY A 29 5.50 -6.16 -11.85
N GLN A 30 5.45 -6.68 -10.63
CA GLN A 30 5.11 -5.89 -9.43
C GLN A 30 6.36 -5.22 -8.82
N LYS A 31 6.19 -3.98 -8.35
CA LYS A 31 7.26 -3.21 -7.69
C LYS A 31 7.18 -3.32 -6.17
N ILE A 32 8.29 -3.16 -5.49
CA ILE A 32 8.33 -3.23 -4.03
C ILE A 32 8.25 -1.80 -3.47
N VAL A 33 7.40 -1.60 -2.46
CA VAL A 33 7.35 -0.33 -1.74
C VAL A 33 8.69 -0.14 -1.00
N PRO A 34 9.33 1.05 -1.08
CA PRO A 34 10.57 1.29 -0.36
C PRO A 34 10.38 1.10 1.17
N GLU A 35 11.38 0.52 1.83
CA GLU A 35 11.30 0.16 3.26
C GLU A 35 10.93 1.35 4.17
N CYS A 36 11.45 2.55 3.85
CA CYS A 36 11.11 3.79 4.57
C CYS A 36 9.61 4.12 4.59
N TYR A 37 8.85 3.62 3.61
CA TYR A 37 7.40 3.81 3.51
C TYR A 37 6.63 2.55 3.86
N ALA A 38 7.24 1.36 3.85
CA ALA A 38 6.54 0.09 4.04
C ALA A 38 5.73 0.04 5.34
N ALA A 39 6.31 0.48 6.46
CA ALA A 39 5.63 0.53 7.75
C ALA A 39 4.43 1.49 7.74
N TYR A 40 4.61 2.71 7.22
CA TYR A 40 3.54 3.71 7.12
C TYR A 40 2.44 3.32 6.14
N VAL A 41 2.81 2.66 5.03
CA VAL A 41 1.86 2.15 4.03
C VAL A 41 1.07 0.98 4.60
N CYS A 42 1.70 0.12 5.40
CA CYS A 42 1.00 -0.96 6.08
C CYS A 42 -0.01 -0.42 7.10
N ASP A 43 0.38 0.57 7.90
CA ASP A 43 -0.50 1.26 8.85
C ASP A 43 -1.67 1.95 8.13
N TRP A 44 -1.36 2.73 7.09
CA TRP A 44 -2.37 3.38 6.25
C TRP A 44 -3.33 2.37 5.58
N LEU A 45 -2.81 1.24 5.11
CA LEU A 45 -3.64 0.18 4.55
C LEU A 45 -4.55 -0.38 5.64
N VAL A 46 -4.08 -0.70 6.84
CA VAL A 46 -4.94 -1.17 7.94
C VAL A 46 -6.04 -0.15 8.26
N GLU A 47 -5.71 1.14 8.33
CA GLU A 47 -6.67 2.22 8.59
C GLU A 47 -7.71 2.39 7.46
N HIS A 48 -7.35 2.08 6.21
CA HIS A 48 -8.18 2.32 5.02
C HIS A 48 -8.76 1.05 4.35
N ASP A 49 -8.34 -0.15 4.75
CA ASP A 49 -8.87 -1.44 4.26
C ASP A 49 -10.22 -1.75 4.93
N ASP A 50 -10.43 -1.26 6.16
CA ASP A 50 -11.70 -1.36 6.93
C ASP A 50 -12.85 -0.60 6.25
N MET A 51 -12.54 0.34 5.35
CA MET A 51 -13.55 1.07 4.56
C MET A 51 -13.89 0.42 3.20
N SER A 52 -13.36 -0.76 2.90
CA SER A 52 -13.67 -1.46 1.63
C SER A 52 -14.97 -2.27 1.65
N GLU A 53 -15.62 -2.45 2.82
CA GLU A 53 -16.96 -3.04 2.95
C GLU A 53 -18.14 -2.04 2.90
N SER A 54 -17.91 -0.78 2.53
CA SER A 54 -19.01 0.18 2.30
C SER A 54 -19.05 0.63 0.83
N GLY A 55 -19.26 -0.32 -0.08
CA GLY A 55 -19.35 -0.07 -1.52
C GLY A 55 -20.12 -1.11 -2.33
N LYS A 56 -20.82 -2.04 -1.67
CA LYS A 56 -21.88 -2.84 -2.30
C LYS A 56 -23.20 -2.52 -1.60
N LYS A 57 -23.85 -1.45 -2.03
CA LYS A 57 -25.30 -1.28 -1.89
C LYS A 57 -25.87 -1.02 -3.27
#